data_AF-A0ABD0VTB0-F1
#
_entry.id   AF-A0ABD0VTB0-F1
#
_cell.length_a   1.000
_cell.length_b   1.000
_cell.length_c   1.000
_cell.angle_alpha   90.00
_cell.angle_beta   90.00
_cell.angle_gamma   90.00
#
_symmetry.space_group_name_H-M   'P 1'
#
loop_
_entity.id
_entity.type
_entity.pdbx_description
1 polymer ?
#
loop_
_entity_poly.entity_id
_entity_poly.type
_entity_poly.pdbx_seq_one_letter_code
_entity_poly.pdbx_strand_id
1 'polypeptide(L)'
;MQDKDYLHPSSEMKDNRSLFDNNTAQSLSSEDIDAMKREGATGDEIVEALIANSSTFEKKTTLSQEKYKVKKQKKYAPKVLLRRPCSRSICEAYFKKYPTRIGSLRFDALCLLLSMANVGAYSDVLVLDMVGGLLTGAVAERLGGTGYVCSTHFGTSRNPIDIVRMFNFSSEVNSRIVQATFTDLCIIRENDCSSFHQDVLKTEGDIKNTKILAESIVPKSSMHVLDESIQETNVSSDRSCISHEIFNAETIGQSSPQTDSNPPIEDDEGMSVSSTTEKSKSPGRQASSELVNSWKERGFSSLIVAAPEIEVGSLVQKLLPLLSYSAPFAIYNHCLQPLAACMHRLQASKMAISLQISEPWLREYQVLPSRTHPHMQMSAFGGYILSGIRICSDACNGSQEN
;
A
#
# COMPACT_ATOMS: atom_id res chain seq x y z
N MET A 1 -37.39 36.19 -3.32
CA MET A 1 -36.08 36.87 -3.26
C MET A 1 -36.04 37.62 -1.95
N GLN A 2 -35.18 37.19 -1.04
CA GLN A 2 -34.77 37.95 0.14
C GLN A 2 -33.26 37.81 0.17
N ASP A 3 -32.57 38.94 0.08
CA ASP A 3 -31.12 38.98 0.00
C ASP A 3 -30.55 38.36 1.27
N LYS A 4 -29.73 37.32 1.10
CA LYS A 4 -28.95 36.80 2.21
C LYS A 4 -27.89 37.83 2.53
N ASP A 5 -27.90 38.31 3.77
CA ASP A 5 -26.90 39.21 4.30
C ASP A 5 -25.49 38.67 4.05
N TYR A 6 -24.85 39.20 3.00
CA TYR A 6 -23.41 39.14 2.88
C TYR A 6 -22.88 40.05 3.98
N LEU A 7 -22.60 39.46 5.15
CA LEU A 7 -21.86 40.11 6.22
C LEU A 7 -20.57 40.68 5.63
N HIS A 8 -20.57 41.97 5.30
CA HIS A 8 -19.36 42.76 5.19
C HIS A 8 -18.78 42.82 6.60
N PRO A 9 -17.65 42.16 6.89
CA PRO A 9 -17.05 42.28 8.21
C PRO A 9 -16.60 43.72 8.35
N SER A 10 -17.04 44.41 9.41
CA SER A 10 -16.48 45.69 9.86
C SER A 10 -15.07 45.48 10.46
N SER A 11 -14.23 44.75 9.75
CA SER A 11 -12.83 44.53 10.06
C SER A 11 -12.03 45.66 9.45
N GLU A 12 -11.26 46.36 10.28
CA GLU A 12 -10.15 47.16 9.80
C GLU A 12 -9.31 46.35 8.80
N MET A 13 -8.84 47.00 7.73
CA MET A 13 -7.96 46.37 6.75
C MET A 13 -6.56 46.17 7.35
N LYS A 14 -6.44 45.14 8.19
CA LYS A 14 -5.15 44.69 8.72
C LYS A 14 -4.28 44.17 7.58
N ASP A 15 -3.00 44.54 7.61
CA ASP A 15 -1.98 44.01 6.71
C ASP A 15 -0.68 43.72 7.48
N ASN A 16 0.34 43.26 6.77
CA ASN A 16 1.63 42.88 7.34
C ASN A 16 2.73 43.95 7.20
N ARG A 17 2.42 45.18 6.75
CA ARG A 17 3.46 46.20 6.44
C ARG A 17 4.29 46.62 7.66
N SER A 18 3.72 46.50 8.86
CA SER A 18 4.35 46.84 10.15
C SER A 18 4.66 45.60 11.00
N LEU A 19 4.69 44.40 10.40
CA LEU A 19 5.07 43.16 11.09
C LEU A 19 6.53 42.83 10.76
N PHE A 20 7.42 43.15 11.70
CA PHE A 20 8.84 42.85 11.60
C PHE A 20 9.15 41.51 12.25
N ASP A 21 9.97 40.68 11.61
CA ASP A 21 10.47 39.43 12.19
C ASP A 21 11.82 39.68 12.88
N ASN A 22 11.76 39.85 14.19
CA ASN A 22 12.91 40.12 15.05
C ASN A 22 13.07 39.06 16.15
N ASN A 23 12.38 37.93 16.04
CA ASN A 23 12.29 36.85 17.04
C ASN A 23 11.81 37.24 18.47
N THR A 24 11.45 38.51 18.74
CA THR A 24 10.91 38.95 20.05
C THR A 24 9.37 38.92 20.13
N ALA A 25 8.70 38.35 19.12
CA ALA A 25 7.25 38.36 18.96
C ALA A 25 6.47 37.38 19.88
N GLN A 26 7.16 36.67 20.76
CA GLN A 26 6.65 35.70 21.72
C GLN A 26 7.48 35.82 23.00
N SER A 27 6.85 36.11 24.15
CA SER A 27 7.53 36.21 25.45
C SER A 27 7.72 34.88 26.15
N LEU A 28 6.91 33.86 25.84
CA LEU A 28 6.99 32.55 26.47
C LEU A 28 8.16 31.72 25.89
N SER A 29 9.10 31.30 26.74
CA SER A 29 10.27 30.51 26.34
C SER A 29 9.93 29.03 26.09
N SER A 30 10.88 28.26 25.56
CA SER A 30 10.75 26.80 25.47
C SER A 30 10.67 26.14 26.85
N GLU A 31 11.40 26.66 27.83
CA GLU A 31 11.47 26.12 29.19
C GLU A 31 10.14 26.31 29.92
N ASP A 32 9.49 27.46 29.75
CA ASP A 32 8.16 27.74 30.30
C ASP A 32 7.10 26.81 29.69
N ILE A 33 7.16 26.58 28.37
CA ILE A 33 6.25 25.65 27.67
C ILE A 33 6.42 24.22 28.19
N ASP A 34 7.64 23.80 28.49
CA ASP A 34 7.92 22.48 29.05
C ASP A 34 7.63 22.41 30.57
N ALA A 35 7.63 23.54 31.29
CA ALA A 35 7.08 23.66 32.64
C ALA A 35 5.57 23.45 32.65
N MET A 36 4.82 24.17 31.80
CA MET A 36 3.37 23.99 31.66
C MET A 36 2.98 22.52 31.36
N LYS A 37 3.75 21.83 30.50
CA LYS A 37 3.54 20.39 30.23
C LYS A 37 3.81 19.51 31.46
N ARG A 38 4.87 19.80 32.23
CA ARG A 38 5.20 19.07 33.47
C ARG A 38 4.15 19.28 34.56
N GLU A 39 3.54 20.46 34.59
CA GLU A 39 2.43 20.84 35.48
C GLU A 39 1.08 20.23 35.04
N GLY A 40 1.03 19.61 33.86
CA GLY A 40 -0.17 18.94 33.34
C GLY A 40 -1.16 19.85 32.62
N ALA A 41 -0.75 21.07 32.24
CA ALA A 41 -1.59 22.01 31.49
C ALA A 41 -2.08 21.38 30.18
N THR A 42 -3.34 21.64 29.82
CA THR A 42 -3.91 21.05 28.61
C THR A 42 -3.31 21.67 27.34
N GLY A 43 -3.35 20.90 26.25
CA GLY A 43 -2.82 21.37 24.98
C GLY A 43 -3.51 22.64 24.44
N ASP A 44 -4.81 22.82 24.76
CA ASP A 44 -5.56 24.01 24.37
C ASP A 44 -5.21 25.21 25.29
N GLU A 45 -4.98 25.02 26.61
CA GLU A 45 -4.42 26.06 27.52
C GLU A 45 -3.04 26.57 27.05
N ILE A 46 -2.14 25.66 26.64
CA ILE A 46 -0.82 26.04 26.09
C ILE A 46 -0.98 26.87 24.82
N VAL A 47 -1.99 26.58 23.98
CA VAL A 47 -2.29 27.38 22.78
C VAL A 47 -2.79 28.77 23.15
N GLU A 48 -3.65 28.90 24.17
CA GLU A 48 -4.16 30.19 24.67
C GLU A 48 -3.06 31.04 25.31
N ALA A 49 -2.21 30.45 26.17
CA ALA A 49 -1.04 31.13 26.73
C ALA A 49 -0.08 31.64 25.64
N LEU A 50 0.14 30.85 24.58
CA LEU A 50 0.94 31.23 23.40
C LEU A 50 0.29 32.29 22.49
N ILE A 51 -1.00 32.56 22.65
CA ILE A 51 -1.72 33.66 21.98
C ILE A 51 -1.59 34.92 22.82
N ALA A 52 -1.89 34.83 24.12
CA ALA A 52 -1.78 35.95 25.07
C ALA A 52 -0.36 36.54 25.13
N ASN A 53 0.67 35.69 25.09
CA ASN A 53 2.08 36.08 25.10
C ASN A 53 2.65 36.49 23.72
N SER A 54 1.81 36.70 22.69
CA SER A 54 2.28 37.10 21.35
C SER A 54 1.89 38.53 20.97
N SER A 55 2.85 39.44 21.11
CA SER A 55 2.75 40.89 20.78
C SER A 55 2.37 41.20 19.32
N THR A 56 2.43 40.21 18.42
CA THR A 56 2.05 40.34 17.01
C THR A 56 0.72 39.69 16.66
N PHE A 57 0.05 38.98 17.58
CA PHE A 57 -1.13 38.18 17.25
C PHE A 57 -2.34 39.04 16.84
N GLU A 58 -2.66 40.08 17.61
CA GLU A 58 -3.83 40.94 17.34
C GLU A 58 -3.68 41.76 16.05
N LYS A 59 -2.45 42.12 15.71
CA LYS A 59 -2.09 42.90 14.50
C LYS A 59 -2.20 42.07 13.21
N LYS A 60 -2.17 40.73 13.30
CA LYS A 60 -2.30 39.83 12.14
C LYS A 60 -3.72 39.85 11.57
N THR A 61 -3.81 39.56 10.27
CA THR A 61 -5.09 39.31 9.59
C THR A 61 -5.80 38.09 10.19
N THR A 62 -7.13 38.04 10.11
CA THR A 62 -7.96 36.92 10.60
C THR A 62 -7.48 35.57 10.07
N LEU A 63 -7.21 35.48 8.76
CA LEU A 63 -6.67 34.28 8.11
C LEU A 63 -5.30 33.85 8.67
N SER A 64 -4.47 34.81 9.07
CA SER A 64 -3.15 34.57 9.68
C SER A 64 -3.25 34.16 11.15
N GLN A 65 -4.21 34.72 11.89
CA GLN A 65 -4.53 34.31 13.26
C GLN A 65 -5.03 32.86 13.30
N GLU A 66 -5.95 32.48 12.42
CA GLU A 66 -6.42 31.10 12.28
C GLU A 66 -5.28 30.15 11.88
N LYS A 67 -4.45 30.53 10.90
CA LYS A 67 -3.27 29.73 10.50
C LYS A 67 -2.30 29.52 11.66
N TYR A 68 -2.12 30.53 12.53
CA TYR A 68 -1.34 30.40 13.76
C TYR A 68 -2.02 29.44 14.76
N LYS A 69 -3.32 29.61 15.06
CA LYS A 69 -4.08 28.71 15.94
C LYS A 69 -3.97 27.25 15.50
N VAL A 70 -4.23 26.96 14.23
CA VAL A 70 -4.12 25.60 13.66
C VAL A 70 -2.69 25.05 13.76
N LYS A 71 -1.66 25.85 13.47
CA LYS A 71 -0.25 25.45 13.62
C LYS A 71 0.10 25.10 15.07
N LYS A 72 -0.40 25.87 16.04
CA LYS A 72 -0.16 25.64 17.47
C LYS A 72 -0.95 24.43 17.98
N GLN A 73 -2.24 24.33 17.66
CA GLN A 73 -3.08 23.19 18.03
C GLN A 73 -2.52 21.87 17.50
N LYS A 74 -2.05 21.83 16.24
CA LYS A 74 -1.38 20.65 15.66
C LYS A 74 -0.10 20.22 16.41
N LYS A 75 0.58 21.13 17.13
CA LYS A 75 1.79 20.85 17.91
C LYS A 75 1.50 20.49 19.37
N TYR A 76 0.56 21.20 20.02
CA TYR A 76 0.36 21.13 21.46
C TYR A 76 -0.92 20.39 21.88
N ALA A 77 -1.95 20.35 21.02
CA ALA A 77 -3.19 19.60 21.23
C ALA A 77 -3.49 18.67 20.04
N PRO A 78 -2.62 17.68 19.72
CA PRO A 78 -2.84 16.74 18.65
C PRO A 78 -4.06 15.85 18.96
N LYS A 79 -5.10 15.92 18.11
CA LYS A 79 -6.32 15.12 18.25
C LYS A 79 -6.22 13.88 17.36
N VAL A 80 -6.32 12.69 17.95
CA VAL A 80 -6.30 11.40 17.24
C VAL A 80 -7.72 10.94 16.99
N LEU A 81 -8.03 10.54 15.76
CA LEU A 81 -9.33 10.01 15.36
C LEU A 81 -9.20 8.53 14.99
N LEU A 82 -9.78 7.66 15.80
CA LEU A 82 -9.89 6.24 15.49
C LEU A 82 -10.83 6.04 14.29
N ARG A 83 -10.39 5.26 13.30
CA ARG A 83 -11.16 4.88 12.12
C ARG A 83 -11.13 3.38 11.95
N ARG A 84 -12.23 2.81 11.47
CA ARG A 84 -12.27 1.39 11.07
C ARG A 84 -11.25 1.15 9.93
N PRO A 85 -10.47 0.06 9.96
CA PRO A 85 -9.65 -0.33 8.83
C PRO A 85 -10.50 -0.61 7.59
N CYS A 86 -10.10 -0.02 6.47
CA CYS A 86 -10.60 -0.34 5.13
C CYS A 86 -9.45 -0.18 4.11
N SER A 87 -9.67 -0.65 2.89
CA SER A 87 -8.75 -0.57 1.75
C SER A 87 -8.16 0.83 1.60
N ARG A 88 -9.01 1.86 1.78
CA ARG A 88 -8.60 3.27 1.73
C ARG A 88 -7.65 3.64 2.86
N SER A 89 -8.04 3.43 4.12
CA SER A 89 -7.24 3.87 5.26
C SER A 89 -5.90 3.12 5.32
N ILE A 90 -5.88 1.84 4.97
CA ILE A 90 -4.69 1.00 4.94
C ILE A 90 -3.77 1.44 3.79
N CYS A 91 -4.29 1.56 2.57
CA CYS A 91 -3.50 2.03 1.42
C CYS A 91 -2.93 3.44 1.65
N GLU A 92 -3.73 4.41 2.12
CA GLU A 92 -3.24 5.74 2.43
C GLU A 92 -2.16 5.74 3.53
N ALA A 93 -2.30 4.91 4.57
CA ALA A 93 -1.32 4.81 5.65
C ALA A 93 0.01 4.20 5.17
N TYR A 94 -0.05 3.12 4.38
CA TYR A 94 1.15 2.50 3.80
C TYR A 94 1.81 3.40 2.76
N PHE A 95 1.04 4.06 1.88
CA PHE A 95 1.58 5.00 0.90
C PHE A 95 2.32 6.17 1.57
N LYS A 96 1.80 6.68 2.70
CA LYS A 96 2.42 7.78 3.46
C LYS A 96 3.63 7.35 4.30
N LYS A 97 3.69 6.09 4.77
CA LYS A 97 4.73 5.62 5.72
C LYS A 97 5.78 4.69 5.11
N TYR A 98 5.37 3.80 4.20
CA TYR A 98 6.18 2.73 3.59
C TYR A 98 5.78 2.50 2.10
N PRO A 99 5.91 3.51 1.21
CA PRO A 99 5.41 3.41 -0.16
C PRO A 99 6.03 2.25 -0.96
N THR A 100 7.34 2.00 -0.80
CA THR A 100 8.06 0.91 -1.47
C THR A 100 7.45 -0.46 -1.20
N ARG A 101 7.00 -0.72 0.03
CA ARG A 101 6.41 -1.99 0.46
C ARG A 101 5.11 -2.34 -0.26
N ILE A 102 4.41 -1.34 -0.78
CA ILE A 102 3.17 -1.53 -1.57
C ILE A 102 3.40 -1.22 -3.06
N GLY A 103 4.65 -1.28 -3.55
CA GLY A 103 4.98 -0.98 -4.94
C GLY A 103 4.64 0.47 -5.36
N SER A 104 4.62 1.40 -4.41
CA SER A 104 4.14 2.78 -4.56
C SER A 104 2.69 2.91 -5.08
N LEU A 105 1.85 1.91 -4.84
CA LEU A 105 0.43 1.92 -5.22
C LEU A 105 -0.36 2.99 -4.46
N ARG A 106 -0.81 4.03 -5.16
CA ARG A 106 -1.68 5.08 -4.57
C ARG A 106 -3.14 4.63 -4.56
N PHE A 107 -3.95 5.17 -3.64
CA PHE A 107 -5.32 4.70 -3.40
C PHE A 107 -6.27 4.84 -4.62
N ASP A 108 -6.12 5.90 -5.40
CA ASP A 108 -6.83 6.11 -6.67
C ASP A 108 -6.45 5.05 -7.72
N ALA A 109 -5.17 4.68 -7.80
CA ALA A 109 -4.72 3.57 -8.63
C ALA A 109 -5.27 2.22 -8.15
N LEU A 110 -5.29 1.96 -6.84
CA LEU A 110 -5.94 0.77 -6.28
C LEU A 110 -7.44 0.72 -6.64
N CYS A 111 -8.15 1.85 -6.55
CA CYS A 111 -9.57 1.92 -6.94
C CYS A 111 -9.78 1.66 -8.43
N LEU A 112 -8.97 2.27 -9.29
CA LEU A 112 -9.05 2.07 -10.74
C LEU A 112 -8.72 0.61 -11.11
N LEU A 113 -7.71 0.01 -10.48
CA LEU A 113 -7.31 -1.38 -10.67
C LEU A 113 -8.45 -2.36 -10.33
N LEU A 114 -9.08 -2.21 -9.17
CA LEU A 114 -10.23 -3.03 -8.74
C LEU A 114 -11.45 -2.84 -9.65
N SER A 115 -11.63 -1.64 -10.21
CA SER A 115 -12.75 -1.31 -11.10
C SER A 115 -12.55 -1.86 -12.51
N MET A 116 -11.35 -1.72 -13.08
CA MET A 116 -10.97 -2.28 -14.38
C MET A 116 -10.99 -3.81 -14.38
N ALA A 117 -10.66 -4.43 -13.25
CA ALA A 117 -10.79 -5.86 -13.04
C ALA A 117 -12.23 -6.33 -12.73
N ASN A 118 -13.22 -5.42 -12.66
CA ASN A 118 -14.62 -5.72 -12.34
C ASN A 118 -14.81 -6.54 -11.04
N VAL A 119 -14.11 -6.18 -9.95
CA VAL A 119 -14.23 -6.91 -8.68
C VAL A 119 -15.57 -6.62 -8.00
N GLY A 120 -16.40 -7.66 -7.92
CA GLY A 120 -17.72 -7.63 -7.27
C GLY A 120 -18.10 -8.96 -6.62
N ALA A 121 -19.22 -8.96 -5.91
CA ALA A 121 -19.76 -10.13 -5.23
C ALA A 121 -19.87 -11.35 -6.16
N TYR A 122 -19.70 -12.55 -5.61
CA TYR A 122 -19.74 -13.85 -6.31
C TYR A 122 -18.67 -14.07 -7.40
N SER A 123 -17.70 -13.16 -7.56
CA SER A 123 -16.57 -13.37 -8.47
C SER A 123 -15.49 -14.25 -7.82
N ASP A 124 -14.93 -15.17 -8.62
CA ASP A 124 -13.72 -15.92 -8.30
C ASP A 124 -12.54 -15.19 -8.94
N VAL A 125 -11.72 -14.52 -8.12
CA VAL A 125 -10.68 -13.59 -8.57
C VAL A 125 -9.29 -14.19 -8.36
N LEU A 126 -8.52 -14.27 -9.43
CA LEU A 126 -7.11 -14.62 -9.39
C LEU A 126 -6.29 -13.37 -9.08
N VAL A 127 -5.49 -13.41 -8.01
CA VAL A 127 -4.67 -12.27 -7.57
C VAL A 127 -3.22 -12.70 -7.51
N LEU A 128 -2.33 -11.97 -8.19
CA LEU A 128 -0.89 -12.02 -7.91
C LEU A 128 -0.52 -10.76 -7.12
N ASP A 129 -0.29 -10.95 -5.82
CA ASP A 129 0.01 -9.89 -4.85
C ASP A 129 1.46 -10.02 -4.38
N MET A 130 2.31 -9.09 -4.79
CA MET A 130 3.65 -8.89 -4.22
C MET A 130 3.73 -7.58 -3.40
N VAL A 131 2.59 -7.01 -3.03
CA VAL A 131 2.45 -5.72 -2.32
C VAL A 131 2.00 -5.93 -0.87
N GLY A 132 2.50 -7.00 -0.24
CA GLY A 132 2.28 -7.36 1.16
C GLY A 132 0.88 -7.88 1.52
N GLY A 133 0.04 -8.22 0.54
CA GLY A 133 -1.35 -8.60 0.77
C GLY A 133 -2.34 -7.45 0.71
N LEU A 134 -1.90 -6.22 0.38
CA LEU A 134 -2.80 -5.07 0.27
C LEU A 134 -3.89 -5.29 -0.79
N LEU A 135 -3.51 -5.86 -1.93
CA LEU A 135 -4.43 -6.09 -3.04
C LEU A 135 -5.40 -7.25 -2.71
N THR A 136 -4.87 -8.32 -2.15
CA THR A 136 -5.63 -9.49 -1.67
C THR A 136 -6.69 -9.06 -0.65
N GLY A 137 -6.32 -8.19 0.29
CA GLY A 137 -7.26 -7.62 1.27
C GLY A 137 -8.31 -6.73 0.62
N ALA A 138 -7.91 -5.87 -0.31
CA ALA A 138 -8.86 -4.98 -0.99
C ALA A 138 -9.86 -5.72 -1.89
N VAL A 139 -9.44 -6.80 -2.56
CA VAL A 139 -10.35 -7.71 -3.28
C VAL A 139 -11.29 -8.39 -2.29
N ALA A 140 -10.79 -8.93 -1.18
CA ALA A 140 -11.63 -9.58 -0.17
C ALA A 140 -12.69 -8.65 0.47
N GLU A 141 -12.35 -7.38 0.70
CA GLU A 141 -13.30 -6.35 1.15
C GLU A 141 -14.43 -6.14 0.14
N ARG A 142 -14.10 -6.11 -1.16
CA ARG A 142 -15.05 -5.96 -2.26
C ARG A 142 -15.92 -7.19 -2.49
N LEU A 143 -15.41 -8.40 -2.23
CA LEU A 143 -16.16 -9.65 -2.30
C LEU A 143 -17.15 -9.83 -1.14
N GLY A 144 -16.86 -9.26 0.04
CA GLY A 144 -17.73 -9.34 1.21
C GLY A 144 -18.00 -10.76 1.71
N GLY A 145 -17.14 -11.73 1.39
CA GLY A 145 -17.33 -13.15 1.72
C GLY A 145 -18.11 -13.96 0.68
N THR A 146 -18.51 -13.35 -0.44
CA THR A 146 -19.14 -14.03 -1.59
C THR A 146 -18.12 -14.24 -2.71
N GLY A 147 -18.08 -15.42 -3.33
CA GLY A 147 -16.99 -15.81 -4.22
C GLY A 147 -15.70 -16.19 -3.47
N TYR A 148 -14.56 -16.11 -4.15
CA TYR A 148 -13.23 -16.48 -3.61
C TYR A 148 -12.11 -15.56 -4.11
N VAL A 149 -11.12 -15.34 -3.24
CA VAL A 149 -9.85 -14.69 -3.61
C VAL A 149 -8.76 -15.76 -3.65
N CYS A 150 -8.22 -16.04 -4.83
CA CYS A 150 -7.10 -16.96 -5.01
C CYS A 150 -5.80 -16.16 -5.19
N SER A 151 -5.02 -16.03 -4.12
CA SER A 151 -3.68 -15.44 -4.16
C SER A 151 -2.68 -16.46 -4.73
N THR A 152 -2.25 -16.29 -5.97
CA THR A 152 -1.22 -17.13 -6.60
C THR A 152 0.19 -16.64 -6.27
N HIS A 153 1.16 -17.57 -6.28
CA HIS A 153 2.58 -17.29 -6.14
C HIS A 153 3.40 -18.24 -7.02
N PHE A 154 4.65 -17.84 -7.29
CA PHE A 154 5.59 -18.58 -8.13
C PHE A 154 6.73 -19.13 -7.25
N GLY A 155 7.11 -20.39 -7.48
CA GLY A 155 8.06 -21.10 -6.62
C GLY A 155 7.46 -21.56 -5.27
N THR A 156 8.33 -22.03 -4.38
CA THR A 156 7.95 -22.68 -3.11
C THR A 156 7.61 -21.68 -1.99
N SER A 157 8.08 -20.44 -2.10
CA SER A 157 7.89 -19.39 -1.10
C SER A 157 6.58 -18.62 -1.32
N ARG A 158 5.69 -18.63 -0.32
CA ARG A 158 4.46 -17.84 -0.34
C ARG A 158 4.74 -16.35 -0.18
N ASN A 159 4.04 -15.52 -0.96
CA ASN A 159 4.09 -14.07 -0.78
C ASN A 159 3.49 -13.67 0.58
N PRO A 160 4.08 -12.67 1.29
CA PRO A 160 3.56 -12.22 2.57
C PRO A 160 2.19 -11.54 2.39
N ILE A 161 1.23 -11.95 3.22
CA ILE A 161 -0.14 -11.41 3.26
C ILE A 161 -0.46 -10.74 4.60
N ASP A 162 0.55 -10.18 5.28
CA ASP A 162 0.39 -9.65 6.63
C ASP A 162 -0.54 -8.44 6.69
N ILE A 163 -0.60 -7.63 5.62
CA ILE A 163 -1.52 -6.49 5.51
C ILE A 163 -2.98 -6.94 5.57
N VAL A 164 -3.32 -8.14 5.08
CA VAL A 164 -4.69 -8.69 5.13
C VAL A 164 -5.20 -8.79 6.58
N ARG A 165 -4.32 -9.08 7.54
CA ARG A 165 -4.68 -9.16 8.96
C ARG A 165 -5.17 -7.82 9.52
N MET A 166 -4.70 -6.69 8.96
CA MET A 166 -5.08 -5.35 9.41
C MET A 166 -6.52 -4.97 9.04
N PHE A 167 -7.14 -5.63 8.06
CA PHE A 167 -8.54 -5.39 7.69
C PHE A 167 -9.53 -5.91 8.73
N ASN A 168 -9.10 -6.79 9.64
CA ASN A 168 -9.94 -7.41 10.69
C ASN A 168 -11.25 -8.02 10.14
N PHE A 169 -11.10 -8.87 9.12
CA PHE A 169 -12.21 -9.57 8.47
C PHE A 169 -12.82 -10.67 9.34
N SER A 170 -14.10 -11.00 9.09
CA SER A 170 -14.79 -12.12 9.72
C SER A 170 -14.19 -13.48 9.31
N SER A 171 -14.47 -14.52 10.11
CA SER A 171 -14.09 -15.91 9.81
C SER A 171 -14.62 -16.40 8.45
N GLU A 172 -15.78 -15.92 8.03
CA GLU A 172 -16.40 -16.18 6.73
C GLU A 172 -15.51 -15.65 5.60
N VAL A 173 -15.20 -14.35 5.61
CA VAL A 173 -14.37 -13.69 4.60
C VAL A 173 -12.96 -14.30 4.58
N ASN A 174 -12.33 -14.49 5.75
CA ASN A 174 -11.02 -15.12 5.84
C ASN A 174 -11.00 -16.54 5.25
N SER A 175 -12.11 -17.29 5.36
CA SER A 175 -12.21 -18.62 4.73
C SER A 175 -12.25 -18.59 3.19
N ARG A 176 -12.64 -17.46 2.58
CA ARG A 176 -12.65 -17.26 1.12
C ARG A 176 -11.30 -16.78 0.56
N ILE A 177 -10.39 -16.33 1.42
CA ILE A 177 -9.03 -15.93 1.05
C ILE A 177 -8.14 -17.16 1.07
N VAL A 178 -7.78 -17.68 -0.10
CA VAL A 178 -6.95 -18.88 -0.25
C VAL A 178 -5.70 -18.60 -1.09
N GLN A 179 -4.70 -19.47 -0.93
CA GLN A 179 -3.47 -19.46 -1.72
C GLN A 179 -3.33 -20.75 -2.51
N ALA A 180 -2.81 -20.64 -3.73
CA ALA A 180 -2.40 -21.77 -4.58
C ALA A 180 -1.02 -21.46 -5.17
N THR A 181 -0.23 -22.49 -5.49
CA THR A 181 0.94 -22.27 -6.35
C THR A 181 0.47 -22.15 -7.79
N PHE A 182 1.22 -21.43 -8.63
CA PHE A 182 0.95 -21.39 -10.06
C PHE A 182 0.94 -22.80 -10.68
N THR A 183 1.85 -23.67 -10.24
CA THR A 183 1.96 -25.07 -10.69
C THR A 183 0.67 -25.86 -10.42
N ASP A 184 0.09 -25.75 -9.23
CA ASP A 184 -1.16 -26.44 -8.87
C ASP A 184 -2.32 -26.09 -9.80
N LEU A 185 -2.37 -24.85 -10.28
CA LEU A 185 -3.42 -24.32 -11.15
C LEU A 185 -3.25 -24.80 -12.61
N CYS A 186 -2.02 -24.98 -13.10
CA CYS A 186 -1.76 -25.27 -14.52
C CYS A 186 -1.91 -26.73 -14.96
N ILE A 187 -1.76 -27.70 -14.05
CA ILE A 187 -1.55 -29.13 -14.37
C ILE A 187 -2.65 -29.84 -15.20
N ILE A 188 -3.78 -29.20 -15.55
CA ILE A 188 -4.89 -29.86 -16.29
C ILE A 188 -5.48 -28.97 -17.41
N ARG A 189 -4.63 -28.35 -18.25
CA ARG A 189 -5.05 -27.77 -19.55
C ARG A 189 -4.24 -28.25 -20.77
N GLU A 190 -3.52 -29.37 -20.62
CA GLU A 190 -2.71 -29.95 -21.72
C GLU A 190 -3.53 -30.57 -22.86
N ASN A 191 -4.86 -30.65 -22.75
CA ASN A 191 -5.72 -31.03 -23.88
C ASN A 191 -5.82 -29.94 -24.98
N ASP A 192 -5.44 -28.69 -24.70
CA ASP A 192 -5.50 -27.56 -25.64
C ASP A 192 -4.12 -26.95 -25.97
N CYS A 193 -3.08 -27.78 -26.18
CA CYS A 193 -2.02 -27.51 -27.16
C CYS A 193 -0.98 -28.65 -27.22
N SER A 194 -0.98 -29.42 -28.30
CA SER A 194 0.24 -30.14 -28.70
C SER A 194 1.31 -29.14 -29.20
N SER A 195 2.58 -29.42 -28.88
CA SER A 195 3.80 -28.72 -29.29
C SER A 195 4.06 -27.31 -28.69
N PHE A 196 4.65 -27.29 -27.50
CA PHE A 196 5.75 -26.35 -27.20
C PHE A 196 6.97 -27.16 -26.78
N HIS A 197 8.04 -27.04 -27.58
CA HIS A 197 9.28 -27.77 -27.31
C HIS A 197 9.98 -27.26 -26.05
N GLN A 198 10.61 -28.22 -25.39
CA GLN A 198 11.36 -28.12 -24.14
C GLN A 198 12.54 -27.15 -24.24
N ASP A 199 12.48 -26.05 -23.48
CA ASP A 199 13.65 -25.18 -23.21
C ASP A 199 13.52 -24.46 -21.84
N VAL A 200 13.71 -25.20 -20.75
CA VAL A 200 14.05 -24.68 -19.42
C VAL A 200 15.02 -25.67 -18.74
N LEU A 201 15.96 -25.16 -17.93
CA LEU A 201 16.98 -25.88 -17.12
C LEU A 201 18.31 -26.24 -17.82
N LYS A 202 19.11 -25.21 -18.17
CA LYS A 202 20.59 -25.27 -18.11
C LYS A 202 21.20 -23.93 -17.67
N THR A 203 21.03 -23.55 -16.39
CA THR A 203 21.89 -22.55 -15.72
C THR A 203 21.71 -22.58 -14.21
N GLU A 204 22.16 -23.66 -13.56
CA GLU A 204 22.51 -23.62 -12.13
C GLU A 204 23.48 -24.77 -11.83
N GLY A 205 24.74 -24.43 -11.60
CA GLY A 205 25.82 -25.42 -11.49
C GLY A 205 27.16 -24.88 -11.92
N ASP A 206 27.69 -23.88 -11.21
CA ASP A 206 29.13 -23.71 -10.92
C ASP A 206 29.37 -22.51 -10.00
N ILE A 207 29.20 -22.72 -8.69
CA ILE A 207 29.81 -21.89 -7.64
C ILE A 207 30.44 -22.82 -6.61
N LYS A 208 31.70 -23.21 -6.86
CA LYS A 208 32.70 -23.67 -5.90
C LYS A 208 34.06 -23.77 -6.60
N ASN A 209 35.10 -23.28 -5.93
CA ASN A 209 36.46 -23.02 -6.46
C ASN A 209 36.46 -21.82 -7.44
N THR A 210 37.30 -20.80 -7.29
CA THR A 210 38.57 -20.68 -6.55
C THR A 210 38.63 -19.41 -5.68
N LYS A 211 39.56 -19.42 -4.72
CA LYS A 211 39.97 -18.27 -3.92
C LYS A 211 41.50 -18.18 -4.02
N ILE A 212 42.06 -16.95 -3.95
CA ILE A 212 43.48 -16.59 -3.67
C ILE A 212 44.38 -16.23 -4.89
N LEU A 213 45.08 -15.08 -4.72
CA LEU A 213 46.18 -14.46 -5.52
C LEU A 213 45.80 -13.84 -6.89
N ALA A 214 46.24 -12.63 -7.29
CA ALA A 214 47.09 -11.62 -6.62
C ALA A 214 46.78 -10.16 -7.07
N GLU A 215 47.51 -9.19 -6.52
CA GLU A 215 47.25 -7.73 -6.57
C GLU A 215 47.74 -6.99 -7.83
N SER A 216 47.36 -5.70 -7.90
CA SER A 216 47.98 -4.59 -8.64
C SER A 216 47.79 -4.48 -10.16
N ILE A 217 47.10 -3.41 -10.58
CA ILE A 217 47.70 -2.25 -11.30
C ILE A 217 46.63 -1.13 -11.42
N VAL A 218 47.04 0.11 -11.14
CA VAL A 218 46.26 1.34 -11.36
C VAL A 218 46.84 2.07 -12.58
N PRO A 219 46.01 2.70 -13.42
CA PRO A 219 46.31 4.08 -13.79
C PRO A 219 45.11 5.03 -13.62
N LYS A 220 45.41 6.27 -13.25
CA LYS A 220 44.46 7.39 -13.19
C LYS A 220 44.17 7.93 -14.60
N SER A 221 42.96 8.45 -14.80
CA SER A 221 42.72 9.57 -15.70
C SER A 221 41.68 10.50 -15.08
N SER A 222 41.98 11.79 -15.02
CA SER A 222 41.14 12.82 -14.39
C SER A 222 40.53 13.73 -15.46
N MET A 223 39.29 14.17 -15.24
CA MET A 223 38.82 15.46 -15.78
C MET A 223 38.13 16.29 -14.69
N HIS A 224 38.87 17.29 -14.21
CA HIS A 224 38.37 18.60 -13.75
C HIS A 224 37.84 19.35 -14.99
N VAL A 225 37.04 20.42 -14.98
CA VAL A 225 36.58 21.44 -14.01
C VAL A 225 35.04 21.63 -14.26
N LEU A 226 34.23 22.47 -13.61
CA LEU A 226 34.39 23.67 -12.74
C LEU A 226 33.56 23.52 -11.44
N ASP A 227 33.72 24.50 -10.55
CA ASP A 227 32.81 24.87 -9.46
C ASP A 227 32.53 26.38 -9.64
N GLU A 228 31.30 26.85 -9.42
CA GLU A 228 31.00 28.29 -9.42
C GLU A 228 30.09 28.62 -8.23
N SER A 229 30.63 29.42 -7.32
CA SER A 229 30.09 29.62 -5.99
C SER A 229 29.13 30.80 -5.92
N ILE A 230 27.94 30.58 -5.37
CA ILE A 230 27.10 31.65 -4.81
C ILE A 230 26.70 31.25 -3.39
N GLN A 231 26.99 32.14 -2.44
CA GLN A 231 26.73 31.96 -1.01
C GLN A 231 25.30 32.41 -0.68
N GLU A 232 24.49 31.53 -0.10
CA GLU A 232 23.39 31.94 0.78
C GLU A 232 23.42 31.14 2.09
N THR A 233 23.02 31.80 3.17
CA THR A 233 23.35 31.43 4.54
C THR A 233 22.32 30.50 5.18
N ASN A 234 22.73 29.27 5.48
CA ASN A 234 21.89 28.31 6.21
C ASN A 234 21.74 28.69 7.69
N VAL A 235 20.51 28.96 8.13
CA VAL A 235 20.12 28.88 9.54
C VAL A 235 19.66 27.46 9.83
N SER A 236 20.31 26.80 10.79
CA SER A 236 20.03 25.42 11.17
C SER A 236 18.65 25.25 11.80
N SER A 237 17.98 24.15 11.45
CA SER A 237 16.88 23.61 12.25
C SER A 237 17.12 22.13 12.47
N ASP A 238 17.50 21.78 13.69
CA ASP A 238 17.92 20.41 14.01
C ASP A 238 16.77 19.41 13.87
N ARG A 239 17.01 18.39 13.04
CA ARG A 239 16.29 17.12 13.09
C ARG A 239 17.21 16.08 13.72
N SER A 240 17.09 15.88 15.03
CA SER A 240 17.64 14.68 15.66
C SER A 240 16.75 13.48 15.34
N CYS A 241 17.26 12.59 14.49
CA CYS A 241 16.70 11.27 14.28
C CYS A 241 17.20 10.33 15.38
N ILE A 242 16.27 9.75 16.17
CA ILE A 242 16.61 8.67 17.09
C ILE A 242 16.57 7.36 16.29
N SER A 243 17.73 6.72 16.16
CA SER A 243 17.87 5.36 15.68
C SER A 243 17.32 4.37 16.70
N HIS A 244 16.42 3.49 16.25
CA HIS A 244 16.05 2.27 16.99
C HIS A 244 15.97 1.11 16.00
N GLU A 245 16.98 0.26 16.06
CA GLU A 245 16.90 -1.13 15.62
C GLU A 245 16.10 -1.94 16.66
N ILE A 246 15.41 -3.00 16.21
CA ILE A 246 15.01 -4.21 16.96
C ILE A 246 14.24 -5.08 15.94
N PHE A 247 14.84 -6.15 15.42
CA PHE A 247 14.89 -7.52 15.95
C PHE A 247 13.68 -8.37 15.49
N ASN A 248 13.95 -9.33 14.60
CA ASN A 248 13.03 -10.41 14.24
C ASN A 248 13.00 -11.47 15.36
N ALA A 249 11.89 -12.19 15.51
CA ALA A 249 11.73 -13.21 16.56
C ALA A 249 11.18 -14.54 16.02
N GLU A 250 12.03 -15.58 16.08
CA GLU A 250 11.82 -17.06 16.01
C GLU A 250 13.20 -17.72 16.31
N THR A 251 13.36 -18.94 16.84
CA THR A 251 12.42 -19.87 17.48
C THR A 251 13.19 -20.92 18.35
N ILE A 252 12.77 -21.10 19.62
CA ILE A 252 12.95 -22.27 20.52
C ILE A 252 14.38 -22.78 20.89
N GLY A 253 14.63 -23.00 22.20
CA GLY A 253 15.83 -23.73 22.70
C GLY A 253 15.92 -24.02 24.21
N GLN A 254 15.15 -25.00 24.72
CA GLN A 254 15.33 -25.89 25.89
C GLN A 254 16.04 -25.49 27.23
N SER A 255 15.40 -25.97 28.32
CA SER A 255 15.94 -26.47 29.62
C SER A 255 15.85 -25.62 30.91
N SER A 256 15.59 -26.34 32.02
CA SER A 256 15.16 -25.91 33.38
C SER A 256 16.30 -26.11 34.42
N PRO A 257 16.10 -26.13 35.78
CA PRO A 257 15.00 -25.64 36.65
C PRO A 257 15.47 -24.86 37.92
N GLN A 258 14.53 -24.24 38.68
CA GLN A 258 14.53 -23.98 40.15
C GLN A 258 13.42 -22.95 40.47
N THR A 259 12.64 -22.91 41.56
CA THR A 259 12.21 -23.75 42.71
C THR A 259 11.26 -22.85 43.53
N ASP A 260 10.17 -23.39 44.10
CA ASP A 260 9.42 -22.90 45.29
C ASP A 260 8.73 -21.51 45.26
N SER A 261 7.55 -21.26 45.88
CA SER A 261 6.58 -22.16 46.56
C SER A 261 5.21 -21.48 46.84
N ASN A 262 4.16 -22.30 47.02
CA ASN A 262 2.88 -22.06 47.75
C ASN A 262 1.79 -21.12 47.16
N PRO A 263 0.49 -21.30 47.55
CA PRO A 263 -0.28 -22.54 47.79
C PRO A 263 -1.67 -22.54 47.04
N PRO A 264 -2.46 -23.64 47.07
CA PRO A 264 -3.68 -23.77 46.25
C PRO A 264 -4.96 -23.24 46.92
N ILE A 265 -6.00 -23.00 46.11
CA ILE A 265 -7.41 -22.90 46.53
C ILE A 265 -8.20 -23.97 45.75
N GLU A 266 -9.16 -24.58 46.44
CA GLU A 266 -9.74 -25.89 46.14
C GLU A 266 -10.79 -25.90 45.02
N ASP A 267 -11.12 -27.11 44.58
CA ASP A 267 -11.98 -27.44 43.46
C ASP A 267 -13.47 -27.10 43.68
N ASP A 268 -14.19 -26.78 42.59
CA ASP A 268 -15.63 -26.96 42.49
C ASP A 268 -15.96 -27.70 41.19
N GLU A 269 -16.69 -28.81 41.31
CA GLU A 269 -16.91 -29.82 40.26
C GLU A 269 -18.23 -29.57 39.52
N GLY A 270 -18.19 -29.64 38.18
CA GLY A 270 -19.37 -30.04 37.39
C GLY A 270 -20.21 -28.96 36.71
N MET A 271 -19.77 -28.52 35.51
CA MET A 271 -20.68 -28.49 34.36
C MET A 271 -19.90 -28.59 33.03
N SER A 272 -20.04 -29.72 32.34
CA SER A 272 -19.36 -29.99 31.06
C SER A 272 -20.03 -29.28 29.88
N VAL A 273 -19.75 -27.99 29.70
CA VAL A 273 -20.06 -27.30 28.44
C VAL A 273 -18.90 -27.51 27.47
N SER A 274 -19.05 -28.46 26.55
CA SER A 274 -18.15 -28.66 25.42
C SER A 274 -18.29 -27.52 24.40
N SER A 275 -17.82 -26.32 24.75
CA SER A 275 -17.66 -25.24 23.80
C SER A 275 -16.51 -25.62 22.86
N THR A 276 -16.84 -26.23 21.72
CA THR A 276 -15.98 -26.27 20.56
C THR A 276 -15.66 -24.82 20.18
N THR A 277 -14.51 -24.33 20.65
CA THR A 277 -13.98 -23.03 20.26
C THR A 277 -13.63 -23.12 18.78
N GLU A 278 -14.51 -22.59 17.93
CA GLU A 278 -14.26 -22.50 16.49
C GLU A 278 -12.97 -21.68 16.29
N LYS A 279 -11.87 -22.37 16.02
CA LYS A 279 -10.58 -21.73 15.74
C LYS A 279 -10.79 -20.78 14.56
N SER A 280 -10.59 -19.49 14.81
CA SER A 280 -10.78 -18.42 13.83
C SER A 280 -9.99 -18.74 12.56
N LYS A 281 -10.70 -19.04 11.47
CA LYS A 281 -10.10 -19.42 10.18
C LYS A 281 -9.18 -18.28 9.72
N SER A 282 -7.89 -18.55 9.62
CA SER A 282 -6.89 -17.58 9.17
C SER A 282 -6.97 -17.37 7.65
N PRO A 283 -6.75 -16.14 7.15
CA PRO A 283 -6.66 -15.89 5.71
C PRO A 283 -5.39 -16.53 5.13
N GLY A 284 -5.44 -16.93 3.85
CA GLY A 284 -4.29 -17.47 3.13
C GLY A 284 -4.02 -18.96 3.38
N ARG A 285 -5.05 -19.73 3.76
CA ARG A 285 -4.98 -21.20 3.73
C ARG A 285 -4.74 -21.71 2.30
N GLN A 286 -4.12 -22.88 2.14
CA GLN A 286 -4.04 -23.52 0.81
C GLN A 286 -5.46 -23.76 0.27
N ALA A 287 -5.69 -23.53 -1.01
CA ALA A 287 -6.94 -23.89 -1.68
C ALA A 287 -7.18 -25.41 -1.60
N SER A 288 -8.43 -25.84 -1.44
CA SER A 288 -8.79 -27.26 -1.52
C SER A 288 -8.69 -27.75 -2.96
N SER A 289 -8.39 -29.05 -3.13
CA SER A 289 -8.36 -29.72 -4.44
C SER A 289 -9.65 -29.54 -5.24
N GLU A 290 -10.81 -29.62 -4.57
CA GLU A 290 -12.13 -29.36 -5.14
C GLU A 290 -12.26 -27.96 -5.76
N LEU A 291 -11.84 -26.91 -5.05
CA LEU A 291 -11.90 -25.53 -5.54
C LEU A 291 -10.95 -25.34 -6.73
N VAL A 292 -9.73 -25.86 -6.63
CA VAL A 292 -8.72 -25.83 -7.70
C VAL A 292 -9.24 -26.53 -8.96
N ASN A 293 -9.89 -27.68 -8.84
CA ASN A 293 -10.51 -28.37 -9.97
C ASN A 293 -11.65 -27.54 -10.58
N SER A 294 -12.50 -26.93 -9.75
CA SER A 294 -13.60 -26.06 -10.22
C SER A 294 -13.11 -24.82 -11.00
N TRP A 295 -11.90 -24.33 -10.73
CA TRP A 295 -11.27 -23.23 -11.48
C TRP A 295 -10.52 -23.70 -12.73
N LYS A 296 -10.03 -24.94 -12.76
CA LYS A 296 -9.47 -25.53 -13.99
C LYS A 296 -10.55 -25.67 -15.07
N GLU A 297 -11.72 -26.16 -14.66
CA GLU A 297 -12.90 -26.32 -15.53
C GLU A 297 -13.50 -24.97 -15.96
N ARG A 298 -13.83 -24.09 -15.00
CA ARG A 298 -14.59 -22.86 -15.28
C ARG A 298 -13.72 -21.65 -15.64
N GLY A 299 -12.45 -21.66 -15.26
CA GLY A 299 -11.57 -20.49 -15.26
C GLY A 299 -11.91 -19.50 -14.13
N PHE A 300 -11.00 -18.57 -13.87
CA PHE A 300 -11.26 -17.42 -13.00
C PHE A 300 -12.08 -16.35 -13.73
N SER A 301 -12.89 -15.60 -12.98
CA SER A 301 -13.75 -14.54 -13.52
C SER A 301 -13.04 -13.20 -13.70
N SER A 302 -11.90 -13.00 -13.03
CA SER A 302 -11.11 -11.77 -13.08
C SER A 302 -9.66 -12.06 -12.66
N LEU A 303 -8.71 -11.29 -13.20
CA LEU A 303 -7.29 -11.34 -12.84
C LEU A 303 -6.79 -9.96 -12.42
N ILE A 304 -6.09 -9.90 -11.28
CA ILE A 304 -5.35 -8.71 -10.87
C ILE A 304 -3.91 -9.04 -10.56
N VAL A 305 -2.99 -8.25 -11.08
CA VAL A 305 -1.55 -8.40 -10.88
C VAL A 305 -0.96 -7.12 -10.29
N ALA A 306 -0.24 -7.24 -9.19
CA ALA A 306 0.63 -6.20 -8.65
C ALA A 306 1.99 -6.84 -8.28
N ALA A 307 2.89 -6.85 -9.26
CA ALA A 307 4.21 -7.49 -9.18
C ALA A 307 5.30 -6.53 -9.71
N PRO A 308 5.64 -5.46 -8.96
CA PRO A 308 6.53 -4.40 -9.44
C PRO A 308 8.00 -4.82 -9.61
N GLU A 309 8.40 -5.94 -9.01
CA GLU A 309 9.77 -6.46 -9.00
C GLU A 309 10.03 -7.55 -10.05
N ILE A 310 8.99 -8.08 -10.71
CA ILE A 310 9.09 -9.20 -11.67
C ILE A 310 8.72 -8.74 -13.09
N GLU A 311 9.31 -9.39 -14.10
CA GLU A 311 8.92 -9.17 -15.50
C GLU A 311 7.47 -9.60 -15.76
N VAL A 312 6.56 -8.63 -15.73
CA VAL A 312 5.11 -8.80 -15.87
C VAL A 312 4.70 -9.49 -17.18
N GLY A 313 5.39 -9.23 -18.30
CA GLY A 313 4.97 -9.71 -19.63
C GLY A 313 4.88 -11.23 -19.74
N SER A 314 5.95 -11.93 -19.33
CA SER A 314 6.05 -13.40 -19.34
C SER A 314 5.10 -14.05 -18.33
N LEU A 315 4.73 -13.32 -17.29
CA LEU A 315 3.86 -13.75 -16.20
C LEU A 315 2.39 -13.71 -16.61
N VAL A 316 1.97 -12.63 -17.26
CA VAL A 316 0.60 -12.43 -17.74
C VAL A 316 0.27 -13.43 -18.85
N GLN A 317 1.20 -13.74 -19.75
CA GLN A 317 1.02 -14.80 -20.75
C GLN A 317 0.73 -16.18 -20.11
N LYS A 318 1.31 -16.46 -18.94
CA LYS A 318 1.09 -17.70 -18.17
C LYS A 318 -0.20 -17.69 -17.34
N LEU A 319 -0.64 -16.52 -16.86
CA LEU A 319 -1.83 -16.36 -16.02
C LEU A 319 -3.13 -16.19 -16.81
N LEU A 320 -3.11 -15.53 -17.97
CA LEU A 320 -4.29 -15.29 -18.81
C LEU A 320 -5.01 -16.57 -19.29
N PRO A 321 -4.34 -17.71 -19.56
CA PRO A 321 -5.02 -18.97 -19.81
C PRO A 321 -5.90 -19.45 -18.66
N LEU A 322 -5.58 -19.13 -17.40
CA LEU A 322 -6.36 -19.54 -16.22
C LEU A 322 -7.70 -18.78 -16.11
N LEU A 323 -7.89 -17.72 -16.88
CA LEU A 323 -9.15 -16.97 -16.92
C LEU A 323 -10.21 -17.67 -17.79
N SER A 324 -11.47 -17.39 -17.46
CA SER A 324 -12.60 -17.58 -18.36
C SER A 324 -12.54 -16.61 -19.55
N TYR A 325 -13.17 -16.95 -20.66
CA TYR A 325 -13.31 -16.03 -21.79
C TYR A 325 -14.23 -14.86 -21.43
N SER A 326 -13.96 -13.69 -22.02
CA SER A 326 -14.58 -12.40 -21.65
C SER A 326 -14.27 -11.90 -20.24
N ALA A 327 -13.40 -12.57 -19.48
CA ALA A 327 -12.93 -12.07 -18.18
C ALA A 327 -12.07 -10.81 -18.35
N PRO A 328 -12.32 -9.74 -17.58
CA PRO A 328 -11.42 -8.60 -17.51
C PRO A 328 -10.18 -8.94 -16.68
N PHE A 329 -9.07 -8.27 -17.00
CA PHE A 329 -7.87 -8.28 -16.19
C PHE A 329 -7.30 -6.87 -16.04
N ALA A 330 -6.66 -6.62 -14.90
CA ALA A 330 -5.98 -5.36 -14.66
C ALA A 330 -4.61 -5.59 -13.99
N ILE A 331 -3.59 -4.92 -14.50
CA ILE A 331 -2.19 -5.16 -14.18
C ILE A 331 -1.56 -3.84 -13.76
N TYR A 332 -1.12 -3.77 -12.50
CA TYR A 332 -0.45 -2.62 -11.94
C TYR A 332 1.07 -2.71 -12.11
N ASN A 333 1.70 -1.58 -12.46
CA ASN A 333 3.13 -1.39 -12.25
C ASN A 333 3.50 0.08 -11.96
N HIS A 334 4.58 0.27 -11.21
CA HIS A 334 5.17 1.58 -10.94
C HIS A 334 5.83 2.25 -12.16
N CYS A 335 6.16 1.51 -13.22
CA CYS A 335 6.78 2.03 -14.44
C CYS A 335 5.93 1.70 -15.69
N LEU A 336 5.91 2.63 -16.65
CA LEU A 336 5.18 2.49 -17.92
C LEU A 336 5.78 1.39 -18.81
N GLN A 337 7.11 1.30 -18.86
CA GLN A 337 7.85 0.53 -19.85
C GLN A 337 7.54 -0.98 -19.78
N PRO A 338 7.48 -1.64 -18.60
CA PRO A 338 7.07 -3.05 -18.52
C PRO A 338 5.61 -3.29 -18.95
N LEU A 339 4.71 -2.33 -18.76
CA LEU A 339 3.33 -2.42 -19.21
C LEU A 339 3.21 -2.25 -20.73
N ALA A 340 3.95 -1.32 -21.33
CA ALA A 340 4.02 -1.16 -22.78
C ALA A 340 4.58 -2.42 -23.46
N ALA A 341 5.64 -3.02 -22.91
CA ALA A 341 6.19 -4.29 -23.38
C ALA A 341 5.18 -5.45 -23.22
N CYS A 342 4.47 -5.52 -22.10
CA CYS A 342 3.39 -6.49 -21.87
C CYS A 342 2.26 -6.31 -22.89
N MET A 343 1.77 -5.09 -23.10
CA MET A 343 0.72 -4.76 -24.07
C MET A 343 1.10 -5.20 -25.49
N HIS A 344 2.32 -4.93 -25.94
CA HIS A 344 2.82 -5.39 -27.23
C HIS A 344 2.84 -6.93 -27.33
N ARG A 345 3.29 -7.65 -26.29
CA ARG A 345 3.25 -9.13 -26.25
C ARG A 345 1.83 -9.69 -26.30
N LEU A 346 0.87 -9.03 -25.66
CA LEU A 346 -0.56 -9.42 -25.68
C LEU A 346 -1.22 -9.18 -27.03
N GLN A 347 -0.84 -8.10 -27.72
CA GLN A 347 -1.26 -7.83 -29.10
C GLN A 347 -0.68 -8.87 -30.07
N ALA A 348 0.62 -9.14 -29.98
CA ALA A 348 1.31 -10.11 -30.84
C ALA A 348 0.77 -11.54 -30.69
N SER A 349 0.42 -11.95 -29.45
CA SER A 349 -0.18 -13.26 -29.16
C SER A 349 -1.70 -13.33 -29.39
N LYS A 350 -2.35 -12.21 -29.74
CA LYS A 350 -3.82 -12.10 -29.91
C LYS A 350 -4.61 -12.66 -28.72
N MET A 351 -4.10 -12.56 -27.49
CA MET A 351 -4.73 -13.15 -26.32
C MET A 351 -5.81 -12.26 -25.68
N ALA A 352 -5.79 -10.95 -25.95
CA ALA A 352 -6.65 -9.97 -25.31
C ALA A 352 -7.07 -8.83 -26.25
N ILE A 353 -8.24 -8.24 -25.97
CA ILE A 353 -8.78 -7.06 -26.66
C ILE A 353 -8.97 -5.89 -25.69
N SER A 354 -9.28 -4.71 -26.23
CA SER A 354 -9.50 -3.48 -25.45
C SER A 354 -8.34 -3.14 -24.51
N LEU A 355 -7.12 -3.40 -24.96
CA LEU A 355 -5.89 -3.13 -24.21
C LEU A 355 -5.70 -1.63 -24.04
N GLN A 356 -5.70 -1.16 -22.79
CA GLN A 356 -5.56 0.24 -22.43
C GLN A 356 -4.57 0.40 -21.29
N ILE A 357 -3.61 1.32 -21.44
CA ILE A 357 -2.76 1.79 -20.34
C ILE A 357 -3.35 3.09 -19.80
N SER A 358 -3.56 3.18 -18.49
CA SER A 358 -4.13 4.34 -17.81
C SER A 358 -3.24 4.78 -16.64
N GLU A 359 -3.14 6.09 -16.45
CA GLU A 359 -2.51 6.72 -15.30
C GLU A 359 -3.55 7.60 -14.58
N PRO A 360 -3.92 7.30 -13.32
CA PRO A 360 -4.82 8.17 -12.56
C PRO A 360 -4.05 9.33 -11.93
N TRP A 361 -4.61 10.54 -12.04
CA TRP A 361 -4.08 11.75 -11.40
C TRP A 361 -4.99 12.20 -10.26
N LEU A 362 -4.44 12.32 -9.06
CA LEU A 362 -5.15 12.76 -7.85
C LEU A 362 -4.66 14.14 -7.41
N ARG A 363 -5.57 15.10 -7.30
CA ARG A 363 -5.28 16.44 -6.78
C ARG A 363 -6.18 16.76 -5.59
N GLU A 364 -5.57 16.96 -4.43
CA GLU A 364 -6.26 17.32 -3.18
C GLU A 364 -6.40 18.84 -3.10
N TYR A 365 -7.58 19.30 -2.66
CA TYR A 365 -7.92 20.71 -2.53
C TYR A 365 -8.17 21.06 -1.07
N GLN A 366 -7.56 22.16 -0.60
CA GLN A 366 -8.03 22.85 0.58
C GLN A 366 -9.29 23.61 0.19
N VAL A 367 -10.42 23.31 0.84
CA VAL A 367 -11.70 24.01 0.63
C VAL A 367 -12.05 24.75 1.92
N LEU A 368 -11.74 26.05 1.93
CA LEU A 368 -12.01 26.96 3.05
C LEU A 368 -12.48 28.31 2.50
N PRO A 369 -13.36 29.05 3.21
CA PRO A 369 -13.76 30.40 2.83
C PRO A 369 -12.55 31.28 2.54
N SER A 370 -12.57 31.95 1.38
CA SER A 370 -11.53 32.83 0.86
C SER A 370 -10.10 32.25 0.79
N ARG A 371 -9.94 30.92 0.91
CA ARG A 371 -8.64 30.21 0.87
C ARG A 371 -8.74 28.86 0.15
N THR A 372 -9.58 28.77 -0.88
CA THR A 372 -9.75 27.53 -1.65
C THR A 372 -8.67 27.42 -2.73
N HIS A 373 -7.81 26.41 -2.62
CA HIS A 373 -6.73 26.14 -3.58
C HIS A 373 -6.24 24.67 -3.50
N PRO A 374 -5.59 24.13 -4.54
CA PRO A 374 -4.92 22.84 -4.46
C PRO A 374 -3.79 22.82 -3.42
N HIS A 375 -3.50 21.65 -2.85
CA HIS A 375 -2.27 21.47 -2.07
C HIS A 375 -1.01 21.68 -2.94
N MET A 376 -0.01 22.40 -2.41
CA MET A 376 1.19 22.78 -3.17
C MET A 376 2.22 21.64 -3.28
N GLN A 377 2.29 20.77 -2.28
CA GLN A 377 3.14 19.58 -2.27
C GLN A 377 2.26 18.34 -2.28
N MET A 378 2.47 17.48 -3.27
CA MET A 378 1.63 16.33 -3.58
C MET A 378 2.50 15.19 -4.11
N SER A 379 2.04 13.93 -3.99
CA SER A 379 2.63 12.85 -4.76
C SER A 379 2.23 13.01 -6.23
N ALA A 380 3.20 13.32 -7.10
CA ALA A 380 2.95 13.50 -8.53
C ALA A 380 2.38 12.22 -9.17
N PHE A 381 2.85 11.06 -8.72
CA PHE A 381 2.64 9.77 -9.38
C PHE A 381 2.05 8.72 -8.43
N GLY A 382 1.26 7.79 -8.98
CA GLY A 382 0.57 6.72 -8.23
C GLY A 382 0.61 5.34 -8.88
N GLY A 383 1.37 5.17 -9.97
CA GLY A 383 1.46 3.96 -10.77
C GLY A 383 0.65 4.00 -12.08
N TYR A 384 0.98 3.07 -12.98
CA TYR A 384 0.27 2.83 -14.23
C TYR A 384 -0.51 1.52 -14.15
N ILE A 385 -1.61 1.44 -14.90
CA ILE A 385 -2.46 0.25 -14.98
C ILE A 385 -2.68 -0.13 -16.44
N LEU A 386 -2.36 -1.38 -16.79
CA LEU A 386 -2.75 -2.00 -18.06
C LEU A 386 -4.00 -2.86 -17.82
N SER A 387 -5.08 -2.56 -18.52
CA SER A 387 -6.30 -3.36 -18.52
C SER A 387 -6.57 -3.99 -19.87
N GLY A 388 -7.33 -5.08 -19.89
CA GLY A 388 -7.90 -5.66 -21.10
C GLY A 388 -8.93 -6.73 -20.80
N ILE A 389 -9.48 -7.33 -21.86
CA ILE A 389 -10.45 -8.43 -21.78
C ILE A 389 -9.84 -9.67 -22.45
N ARG A 390 -9.89 -10.81 -21.78
CA ARG A 390 -9.45 -12.11 -22.33
C ARG A 390 -10.40 -12.58 -23.44
N ILE A 391 -9.88 -12.87 -24.63
CA ILE A 391 -10.66 -13.44 -25.74
C ILE A 391 -10.44 -14.95 -25.88
N CYS A 392 -11.25 -15.61 -26.70
CA CYS A 392 -10.92 -16.95 -27.20
C CYS A 392 -9.66 -16.89 -28.07
N SER A 393 -8.96 -18.02 -28.20
CA SER A 393 -7.89 -18.18 -29.20
C SER A 393 -8.49 -18.88 -30.42
N ASP A 394 -8.23 -18.41 -31.63
CA ASP A 394 -8.87 -18.90 -32.86
C ASP A 394 -8.48 -20.35 -33.27
N ALA A 395 -7.76 -21.08 -32.42
CA ALA A 395 -7.29 -22.44 -32.65
C ALA A 395 -8.43 -23.46 -32.93
N CYS A 396 -9.67 -23.15 -32.54
CA CYS A 396 -10.82 -24.03 -32.76
C CYS A 396 -11.48 -23.88 -34.16
N ASN A 397 -11.18 -22.84 -34.93
CA ASN A 397 -11.91 -22.53 -36.18
C ASN A 397 -11.21 -23.01 -37.47
N GLY A 398 -10.12 -23.77 -37.38
CA GLY A 398 -9.39 -24.28 -38.55
C GLY A 398 -10.06 -25.44 -39.31
N SER A 399 -11.32 -25.78 -39.02
CA SER A 399 -11.94 -27.01 -39.53
C SER A 399 -13.45 -26.91 -39.80
N GLN A 400 -13.89 -25.86 -40.52
CA GLN A 400 -15.02 -25.92 -41.47
C GLN A 400 -15.19 -24.60 -42.23
N GLU A 401 -14.77 -24.56 -43.48
CA GLU A 401 -15.47 -23.90 -44.59
C GLU A 401 -14.85 -24.42 -45.90
N ASN A 402 -15.63 -25.21 -46.65
CA ASN A 402 -15.37 -25.74 -47.99
C ASN A 402 -16.35 -25.08 -48.97
#